data_AF-A0A845YZA1-F1
#
_entry.id   AF-A0A845YZA1-F1
#
_cell.length_a   1.000
_cell.length_b   1.000
_cell.length_c   1.000
_cell.angle_alpha   90.00
_cell.angle_beta   90.00
_cell.angle_gamma   90.00
#
_symmetry.space_group_name_H-M   'P 1'
#
loop_
_entity.id
_entity.type
_entity.pdbx_description
1 polymer ?
#
loop_
_entity_poly.entity_id
_entity_poly.type
_entity_poly.pdbx_seq_one_letter_code
_entity_poly.pdbx_strand_id
1 'polypeptide(L)'
;GYGVKKAVDYFRNRDQEEPDPEATEEAEVELEADDIAFATVEPESVQPFLDASFGAPGRYVPTRPPKVFEYQDQQYMVIWSYDNEKEKNQLMGFQYTDAGRQMVASVGYTADVTDYNVNLDGTNLAVEVNGEQITSGQGETDGADEVDLVPVG
;
A
#
# COMPACT_ATOMS: atom_id res chain seq x y z
N GLY A 1 6.68 -4.04 -15.30
CA GLY A 1 6.84 -5.51 -15.36
C GLY A 1 5.86 -6.14 -14.40
N TYR A 2 5.61 -7.43 -14.56
CA TYR A 2 4.63 -8.19 -13.77
C TYR A 2 5.32 -9.34 -13.05
N GLY A 3 4.68 -9.90 -12.04
CA GLY A 3 5.17 -11.10 -11.36
C GLY A 3 4.16 -11.66 -10.38
N VAL A 4 4.44 -12.86 -9.87
CA VAL A 4 3.65 -13.52 -8.84
C VAL A 4 4.56 -13.85 -7.64
N LYS A 5 4.08 -13.64 -6.42
CA LYS A 5 4.83 -13.91 -5.19
C LYS A 5 3.87 -14.24 -4.04
N LYS A 6 4.35 -14.98 -3.03
CA LYS A 6 3.61 -15.14 -1.77
C LYS A 6 3.36 -13.77 -1.14
N ALA A 7 2.14 -13.54 -0.66
CA ALA A 7 1.72 -12.26 -0.10
C ALA A 7 2.65 -11.78 1.01
N VAL A 8 3.02 -12.68 1.91
CA VAL A 8 3.92 -12.41 3.04
C VAL A 8 5.30 -11.92 2.57
N ASP A 9 5.87 -12.56 1.54
CA ASP A 9 7.17 -12.18 0.98
C ASP A 9 7.10 -10.86 0.22
N TYR A 10 5.99 -10.64 -0.51
CA TYR A 10 5.76 -9.40 -1.25
C TYR A 10 5.66 -8.20 -0.32
N PHE A 11 4.89 -8.28 0.77
CA PHE A 11 4.74 -7.16 1.69
C PHE A 11 5.95 -6.94 2.58
N ARG A 12 6.69 -8.00 2.93
CA ARG A 12 7.94 -7.89 3.68
C ARG A 12 9.04 -7.18 2.90
N ASN A 13 9.03 -7.29 1.57
CA ASN A 13 10.00 -6.59 0.73
C ASN A 13 9.65 -5.09 0.63
N ARG A 14 10.51 -4.23 1.17
CA ARG A 14 10.33 -2.77 1.11
C ARG A 14 11.00 -2.14 -0.11
N ASP A 15 11.83 -2.90 -0.82
CA ASP A 15 12.50 -2.48 -2.05
C ASP A 15 11.62 -2.74 -3.29
N GLN A 16 12.08 -2.26 -4.45
CA GLN A 16 11.38 -2.47 -5.71
C GLN A 16 11.39 -3.97 -6.03
N GLU A 17 10.24 -4.51 -6.39
CA GLU A 17 10.18 -5.90 -6.88
C GLU A 17 10.90 -6.03 -8.22
N GLU A 18 11.60 -7.16 -8.37
CA GLU A 18 12.09 -7.59 -9.67
C GLU A 18 10.94 -8.28 -10.42
N PRO A 19 10.59 -7.81 -11.62
CA PRO A 19 9.53 -8.45 -12.40
C PRO A 19 9.99 -9.84 -12.83
N ASP A 20 9.02 -10.76 -12.91
CA ASP A 20 9.26 -12.09 -13.47
C ASP A 20 9.39 -11.95 -15.00
N PRO A 21 10.53 -12.34 -15.60
CA PRO A 21 10.72 -12.25 -17.05
C PRO A 21 9.75 -13.15 -17.84
N GLU A 22 9.15 -14.15 -17.21
CA GLU A 22 8.17 -15.05 -17.83
C GLU A 22 6.73 -14.57 -17.65
N ALA A 23 6.45 -13.64 -16.74
CA ALA A 23 5.13 -13.09 -16.52
C ALA A 23 4.77 -12.02 -17.57
N THR A 24 3.61 -12.20 -18.21
CA THR A 24 3.04 -11.23 -19.16
C THR A 24 1.65 -10.79 -18.71
N GLU A 25 1.18 -9.64 -19.18
CA GLU A 25 -0.20 -9.16 -18.90
C GLU A 25 -1.28 -10.13 -19.37
N GLU A 26 -0.98 -10.96 -20.38
CA GLU A 26 -1.91 -11.91 -20.97
C GLU A 26 -1.79 -13.32 -20.37
N ALA A 27 -0.82 -13.56 -19.49
CA ALA A 27 -0.68 -14.85 -18.84
C ALA A 27 -1.77 -15.01 -17.77
N GLU A 28 -2.74 -15.89 -18.02
CA GLU A 28 -3.60 -16.43 -16.97
C GLU A 28 -2.72 -17.29 -16.04
N VAL A 29 -2.23 -16.68 -14.96
CA VAL A 29 -1.53 -17.41 -13.89
C VAL A 29 -2.57 -17.83 -12.86
N GLU A 30 -2.71 -19.13 -12.61
CA GLU A 30 -3.51 -19.60 -11.47
C GLU A 30 -2.84 -19.13 -10.17
N LEU A 31 -3.51 -18.26 -9.43
CA LEU A 31 -3.06 -17.79 -8.13
C LEU A 31 -3.54 -18.74 -7.03
N GLU A 32 -2.63 -19.18 -6.16
CA GLU A 32 -3.04 -19.79 -4.90
C GLU A 32 -3.62 -18.73 -3.95
N ALA A 33 -4.34 -19.15 -2.90
CA ALA A 33 -5.05 -18.23 -1.99
C ALA A 33 -4.13 -17.20 -1.30
N ASP A 34 -2.85 -17.53 -1.14
CA ASP A 34 -1.82 -16.69 -0.49
C ASP A 34 -0.86 -16.06 -1.51
N ASP A 35 -1.14 -16.18 -2.81
CA ASP A 35 -0.36 -15.55 -3.86
C ASP A 35 -0.88 -14.15 -4.18
N ILE A 36 0.05 -13.30 -4.60
CA ILE A 36 -0.19 -11.97 -5.11
C ILE A 36 0.35 -11.89 -6.52
N ALA A 37 -0.47 -11.42 -7.46
CA ALA A 37 0.00 -10.90 -8.73
C ALA A 37 0.31 -9.41 -8.57
N PHE A 38 1.47 -8.95 -9.02
CA PHE A 38 1.87 -7.55 -8.85
C PHE A 38 2.36 -6.92 -10.16
N ALA A 39 2.28 -5.59 -10.19
CA ALA A 39 2.88 -4.75 -11.20
C ALA A 39 3.95 -3.86 -10.55
N THR A 40 5.13 -3.79 -11.17
CA THR A 40 6.19 -2.88 -10.75
C THR A 40 5.90 -1.48 -11.27
N VAL A 41 5.81 -0.49 -10.37
CA VAL A 41 5.57 0.91 -10.72
C VAL A 41 6.72 1.75 -10.17
N GLU A 42 7.19 2.72 -10.97
CA GLU A 42 8.24 3.64 -10.54
C GLU A 42 7.67 4.70 -9.58
N PRO A 43 8.36 5.03 -8.47
CA PRO A 43 7.90 6.03 -7.52
C PRO A 43 7.53 7.39 -8.14
N GLU A 44 8.30 7.85 -9.12
CA GLU A 44 8.05 9.14 -9.76
C GLU A 44 6.75 9.18 -10.58
N SER A 45 6.29 8.02 -11.05
CA SER A 45 5.05 7.92 -11.84
C SER A 45 3.78 8.13 -11.01
N VAL A 46 3.84 7.96 -9.68
CA VAL A 46 2.68 8.17 -8.80
C VAL A 46 2.56 9.61 -8.31
N GLN A 47 3.60 10.44 -8.47
CA GLN A 47 3.57 11.83 -8.03
C GLN A 47 2.43 12.65 -8.66
N PRO A 48 2.17 12.59 -9.99
CA PRO A 48 1.05 13.33 -10.59
C PRO A 48 -0.31 12.90 -10.03
N PHE A 49 -0.46 11.62 -9.68
CA PHE A 49 -1.68 11.12 -9.05
C PHE A 49 -1.86 11.69 -7.63
N LEU A 50 -0.79 11.72 -6.82
CA LEU A 50 -0.83 12.31 -5.48
C LEU A 50 -1.17 13.80 -5.55
N ASP A 51 -0.49 14.56 -6.42
CA ASP A 51 -0.71 15.99 -6.58
C ASP A 51 -2.16 16.29 -7.00
N ALA A 52 -2.71 15.50 -7.94
CA ALA A 52 -4.08 15.66 -8.42
C ALA A 52 -5.13 15.27 -7.37
N SER A 53 -4.87 14.23 -6.56
CA SER A 53 -5.84 13.71 -5.59
C SER A 53 -6.03 14.64 -4.39
N PHE A 54 -4.96 15.32 -3.97
CA PHE A 54 -4.96 16.11 -2.74
C PHE A 54 -4.89 17.63 -2.98
N GLY A 55 -4.71 18.07 -4.23
CA GLY A 55 -4.76 19.50 -4.61
C GLY A 55 -3.61 20.36 -4.06
N ALA A 56 -2.59 19.73 -3.49
CA ALA A 56 -1.40 20.37 -2.93
C ALA A 56 -0.14 19.71 -3.55
N PRO A 57 0.30 20.16 -4.73
CA PRO A 57 1.44 19.56 -5.42
C PRO A 57 2.70 19.54 -4.56
N GLY A 58 3.36 18.38 -4.50
CA GLY A 58 4.56 18.17 -3.69
C GLY A 58 4.29 18.00 -2.18
N ARG A 59 3.03 17.96 -1.73
CA ARG A 59 2.71 17.63 -0.34
C ARG A 59 3.17 16.22 0.02
N TYR A 60 2.64 15.22 -0.69
CA TYR A 60 3.00 13.82 -0.47
C TYR A 60 4.08 13.43 -1.47
N VAL A 61 5.28 13.15 -0.97
CA VAL A 61 6.43 12.71 -1.78
C VAL A 61 6.73 11.25 -1.47
N PRO A 62 6.66 10.32 -2.45
CA PRO A 62 6.92 8.91 -2.21
C PRO A 62 8.28 8.66 -1.55
N THR A 63 8.30 7.82 -0.52
CA THR A 63 9.52 7.43 0.22
C THR A 63 9.93 5.97 -0.06
N ARG A 64 9.06 5.20 -0.70
CA ARG A 64 9.28 3.81 -1.10
C ARG A 64 8.68 3.53 -2.48
N PRO A 65 9.15 2.47 -3.16
CA PRO A 65 8.43 1.86 -4.27
C PRO A 65 6.95 1.63 -3.93
N PRO A 66 6.02 2.17 -4.74
CA PRO A 66 4.60 1.87 -4.56
C PRO A 66 4.36 0.39 -4.88
N LYS A 67 3.42 -0.21 -4.15
CA LYS A 67 2.97 -1.58 -4.39
C LYS A 67 1.65 -1.53 -5.12
N VAL A 68 1.57 -2.12 -6.32
CA VAL A 68 0.34 -2.28 -7.10
C VAL A 68 0.15 -3.77 -7.33
N PHE A 69 -0.98 -4.30 -6.89
CA PHE A 69 -1.15 -5.74 -6.81
C PHE A 69 -2.61 -6.18 -6.80
N GLU A 70 -2.83 -7.43 -7.17
CA GLU A 70 -4.07 -8.18 -6.99
C GLU A 70 -3.87 -9.24 -5.91
N TYR A 71 -4.81 -9.29 -4.97
CA TYR A 71 -4.85 -10.28 -3.91
C TYR A 71 -6.30 -10.70 -3.67
N GLN A 72 -6.57 -12.00 -3.85
CA GLN A 72 -7.90 -12.59 -3.70
C GLN A 72 -9.00 -11.83 -4.46
N ASP A 73 -8.83 -11.75 -5.78
CA ASP A 73 -9.75 -11.13 -6.73
C ASP A 73 -9.98 -9.61 -6.52
N GLN A 74 -9.13 -8.96 -5.73
CA GLN A 74 -9.21 -7.54 -5.45
C GLN A 74 -7.89 -6.84 -5.76
N GLN A 75 -7.99 -5.69 -6.44
CA GLN A 75 -6.83 -4.91 -6.84
C GLN A 75 -6.60 -3.73 -5.90
N TYR A 76 -5.35 -3.50 -5.55
CA TYR A 76 -4.92 -2.51 -4.58
C TYR A 76 -3.69 -1.74 -5.06
N MET A 77 -3.51 -0.57 -4.46
CA MET A 77 -2.29 0.21 -4.52
C MET A 77 -1.96 0.73 -3.13
N VAL A 78 -0.71 0.57 -2.71
CA VAL A 78 -0.19 1.18 -1.48
C VAL A 78 0.98 2.10 -1.82
N ILE A 79 0.96 3.28 -1.23
CA ILE A 79 1.98 4.30 -1.36
C ILE A 79 2.45 4.70 0.03
N TRP A 80 3.76 4.67 0.23
CA TRP A 80 4.43 5.31 1.36
C TRP A 80 5.00 6.64 0.90
N SER A 81 4.73 7.69 1.65
CA SER A 81 5.17 9.04 1.33
C SER A 81 5.52 9.82 2.58
N TYR A 82 6.24 10.92 2.40
CA TYR A 82 6.41 11.96 3.40
C TYR A 82 5.41 13.09 3.11
N ASP A 83 4.62 13.48 4.11
CA ASP A 83 3.74 14.65 4.07
C ASP A 83 4.52 15.90 4.46
N ASN A 84 4.94 16.69 3.47
CA ASN A 84 5.69 17.94 3.67
C ASN A 84 4.90 19.03 4.41
N GLU A 85 3.56 18.97 4.43
CA GLU A 85 2.76 19.96 5.18
C GLU A 85 2.64 19.60 6.66
N LYS A 86 2.68 18.31 6.98
CA LYS A 86 2.51 17.78 8.34
C LYS A 86 3.81 17.29 8.96
N GLU A 87 4.89 17.28 8.20
CA GLU A 87 6.23 16.85 8.59
C GLU A 87 6.22 15.44 9.21
N LYS A 88 5.51 14.51 8.57
CA LYS A 88 5.35 13.12 9.02
C LYS A 88 5.34 12.14 7.86
N ASN A 89 5.59 10.87 8.14
CA ASN A 89 5.41 9.80 7.16
C ASN A 89 3.92 9.46 7.02
N GLN A 90 3.57 8.89 5.87
CA GLN A 90 2.19 8.58 5.51
C GLN A 90 2.14 7.29 4.68
N LEU A 91 1.40 6.29 5.16
CA LEU A 91 0.92 5.16 4.37
C LEU A 91 -0.48 5.50 3.82
N MET A 92 -0.68 5.26 2.53
CA MET A 92 -1.98 5.38 1.86
C MET A 92 -2.28 4.10 1.09
N GLY A 93 -3.37 3.42 1.45
CA GLY A 93 -3.90 2.26 0.75
C GLY A 93 -5.13 2.62 -0.06
N PHE A 94 -5.17 2.15 -1.30
CA PHE A 94 -6.28 2.34 -2.23
C PHE A 94 -6.75 0.99 -2.78
N GLN A 95 -8.06 0.82 -2.90
CA GLN A 95 -8.70 -0.28 -3.60
C GLN A 95 -9.21 0.22 -4.95
N TYR A 96 -9.00 -0.56 -6.00
CA TYR A 96 -9.58 -0.29 -7.32
C TYR A 96 -11.03 -0.82 -7.33
N THR A 97 -11.95 0.07 -7.68
CA THR A 97 -13.39 -0.22 -7.78
C THR A 97 -13.91 0.28 -9.13
N ASP A 98 -15.15 -0.06 -9.46
CA ASP A 98 -15.83 0.47 -10.66
C ASP A 98 -15.93 2.01 -10.68
N ALA A 99 -15.91 2.65 -9.49
CA ALA A 99 -15.92 4.10 -9.33
C ALA A 99 -14.53 4.74 -9.40
N GLY A 100 -13.48 3.93 -9.57
CA GLY A 100 -12.08 4.36 -9.53
C GLY A 100 -11.35 3.91 -8.26
N ARG A 101 -10.33 4.67 -7.86
CA ARG A 101 -9.49 4.35 -6.70
C ARG A 101 -10.14 4.88 -5.42
N GLN A 102 -10.59 4.00 -4.56
CA GLN A 102 -11.13 4.33 -3.24
C GLN A 102 -10.02 4.20 -2.20
N MET A 103 -9.80 5.23 -1.39
CA MET A 103 -8.88 5.13 -0.26
C MET A 103 -9.48 4.24 0.84
N VAL A 104 -8.74 3.22 1.24
CA VAL A 104 -9.13 2.23 2.27
C VAL A 104 -8.22 2.24 3.49
N ALA A 105 -7.05 2.88 3.40
CA ALA A 105 -6.18 3.11 4.55
C ALA A 105 -5.46 4.45 4.41
N SER A 106 -5.38 5.18 5.51
CA SER A 106 -4.57 6.39 5.66
C SER A 106 -3.97 6.39 7.05
N VAL A 107 -2.66 6.21 7.14
CA VAL A 107 -1.93 6.15 8.41
C VAL A 107 -0.75 7.11 8.39
N GLY A 108 -0.84 8.18 9.17
CA GLY A 108 0.23 9.14 9.38
C GLY A 108 1.04 8.77 10.61
N TYR A 109 2.36 8.81 10.55
CA TYR A 109 3.20 8.36 11.66
C TYR A 109 4.48 9.18 11.82
N THR A 110 4.83 9.38 13.08
CA THR A 110 6.13 9.87 13.57
C THR A 110 6.60 8.94 14.70
N ALA A 111 7.81 9.16 15.20
CA ALA A 111 8.30 8.45 16.38
C ALA A 111 7.46 8.70 17.66
N ASP A 112 6.63 9.75 17.68
CA ASP A 112 5.83 10.13 18.87
C ASP A 112 4.38 9.66 18.77
N VAL A 113 3.76 9.71 17.59
CA VAL A 113 2.33 9.40 17.41
C VAL A 113 2.05 8.78 16.04
N THR A 114 1.09 7.86 16.02
CA THR A 114 0.53 7.31 14.79
C THR A 114 -0.97 7.58 14.76
N ASP A 115 -1.43 8.37 13.80
CA ASP A 115 -2.85 8.58 13.52
C ASP A 115 -3.30 7.70 12.34
N TYR A 116 -4.44 7.03 12.49
CA TYR A 116 -4.94 6.10 11.49
C TYR A 116 -6.41 6.30 11.17
N ASN A 117 -6.76 6.02 9.93
CA ASN A 117 -8.12 5.82 9.42
C ASN A 117 -8.08 4.64 8.44
N VAL A 118 -8.58 3.49 8.87
CA VAL A 118 -8.48 2.22 8.16
C VAL A 118 -9.88 1.63 7.94
N ASN A 119 -10.12 1.11 6.74
CA ASN A 119 -11.37 0.52 6.28
C ASN A 119 -11.05 -0.73 5.45
N LEU A 120 -10.34 -1.69 6.04
CA LEU A 120 -9.94 -2.97 5.44
C LEU A 120 -10.77 -4.15 5.96
N ASP A 121 -11.78 -3.90 6.79
CA ASP A 121 -12.69 -4.95 7.27
C ASP A 121 -13.32 -5.73 6.11
N GLY A 122 -13.28 -7.05 6.21
CA GLY A 122 -13.76 -7.95 5.16
C GLY A 122 -12.76 -8.20 4.02
N THR A 123 -11.58 -7.58 4.07
CA THR A 123 -10.43 -7.94 3.24
C THR A 123 -9.47 -8.86 4.02
N ASN A 124 -8.50 -9.48 3.35
CA ASN A 124 -7.42 -10.24 3.97
C ASN A 124 -6.16 -9.40 4.18
N LEU A 125 -6.32 -8.09 4.38
CA LEU A 125 -5.24 -7.13 4.60
C LEU A 125 -5.45 -6.37 5.91
N ALA A 126 -4.35 -5.99 6.54
CA ALA A 126 -4.31 -5.11 7.70
C ALA A 126 -3.17 -4.11 7.56
N VAL A 127 -3.28 -2.98 8.27
CA VAL A 127 -2.12 -2.12 8.50
C VAL A 127 -1.44 -2.57 9.79
N GLU A 128 -0.16 -2.88 9.73
CA GLU A 128 0.64 -3.21 10.91
C GLU A 128 1.34 -1.96 11.44
N VAL A 129 1.10 -1.65 12.72
CA VAL A 129 1.77 -0.58 13.47
C VAL A 129 2.36 -1.21 14.74
N ASN A 130 3.67 -1.15 14.92
CA ASN A 130 4.37 -1.72 16.09
C ASN A 130 4.03 -3.21 16.36
N GLY A 131 3.75 -3.98 15.30
CA GLY A 131 3.37 -5.40 15.39
C GLY A 131 1.90 -5.66 15.73
N GLU A 132 1.08 -4.62 15.86
CA GLU A 132 -0.38 -4.74 15.99
C GLU A 132 -1.06 -4.53 14.63
N GLN A 133 -1.96 -5.46 14.28
CA GLN A 133 -2.71 -5.41 13.02
C GLN A 133 -4.03 -4.64 13.21
N ILE A 134 -4.21 -3.60 12.39
CA ILE A 134 -5.40 -2.76 12.35
C ILE A 134 -6.15 -3.03 11.05
N THR A 135 -7.34 -3.62 11.14
CA THR A 135 -8.22 -3.86 9.99
C THR A 135 -9.25 -2.74 9.79
N SER A 136 -9.60 -2.01 10.85
CA SER A 136 -10.53 -0.89 10.73
C SER A 136 -10.49 0.12 11.88
N GLY A 137 -11.20 1.22 11.65
CA GLY A 137 -11.45 2.27 12.63
C GLY A 137 -10.64 3.52 12.36
N GLN A 138 -10.83 4.50 13.23
CA GLN A 138 -10.10 5.76 13.20
C GLN A 138 -9.67 6.11 14.62
N GLY A 139 -8.41 6.52 14.78
CA GLY A 139 -7.87 6.85 16.09
C GLY A 139 -6.40 7.23 16.05
N GLU A 140 -5.80 7.21 17.23
CA GLU A 140 -4.37 7.41 17.45
C GLU A 140 -3.82 6.26 18.28
N THR A 141 -2.58 5.88 18.03
CA THR A 141 -1.79 4.95 18.85
C THR A 141 -0.39 5.52 19.04
N ASP A 142 0.46 4.79 19.77
CA ASP A 142 1.85 5.17 19.98
C ASP A 142 2.59 5.39 18.65
N GLY A 143 3.62 6.23 18.68
CA GLY A 143 4.48 6.50 17.54
C GLY A 143 5.09 5.23 16.95
N ALA A 144 5.41 5.29 15.67
CA ALA A 144 6.04 4.22 14.92
C ALA A 144 7.10 4.79 13.98
N ASP A 145 8.21 4.07 13.83
CA ASP A 145 9.19 4.37 12.78
C ASP A 145 8.78 3.79 11.43
N GLU A 146 7.90 2.78 11.47
CA GLU A 146 7.56 1.91 10.36
C GLU A 146 6.08 1.51 10.44
N VAL A 147 5.40 1.61 9.30
CA VAL A 147 4.02 1.16 9.13
C VAL A 147 3.94 0.47 7.79
N ASP A 148 3.41 -0.75 7.76
CA ASP A 148 3.33 -1.57 6.56
C ASP A 148 1.91 -2.11 6.34
N LEU A 149 1.54 -2.36 5.08
CA LEU A 149 0.36 -3.16 4.76
C LEU A 149 0.79 -4.63 4.76
N VAL A 150 0.05 -5.49 5.46
CA VAL A 150 0.37 -6.91 5.61
C VAL A 150 -0.88 -7.77 5.37
N PRO A 151 -0.74 -9.06 5.02
CA PRO A 151 -1.84 -9.99 5.06
C PRO A 151 -2.30 -10.19 6.51
N VAL A 152 -3.60 -10.42 6.71
CA VAL A 152 -4.13 -10.80 8.03
C VAL A 152 -3.52 -12.14 8.45
N GLY A 153 -3.06 -12.22 9.70
CA GLY A 153 -2.45 -13.41 10.31
C GLY A 153 -3.40 -14.27 11.11
#